data_AF-A0A7S1LQM2-F1
#
_entry.id   AF-A0A7S1LQM2-F1
#
_cell.length_a   1.000
_cell.length_b   1.000
_cell.length_c   1.000
_cell.angle_alpha   90.00
_cell.angle_beta   90.00
_cell.angle_gamma   90.00
#
_symmetry.space_group_name_H-M   'P 1'
#
loop_
_entity.id
_entity.type
_entity.pdbx_description
1 polymer ?
#
loop_
_entity_poly.entity_id
_entity_poly.type
_entity_poly.pdbx_seq_one_letter_code
_entity_poly.pdbx_strand_id
1 'polypeptide(L)'
;AEAGDPGALGALAGRFGDADRSVRQAAVWASGRLATRGDGSSVAALRPCLSDTDQGVRHVALWAVSKVAARGDESAIAAVTARLEDADEGVRRLAERVLRRLRGGRRP
;
A
#
# COMPACT_ATOMS: atom_id res chain seq x y z
N ALA A 1 3.40 11.51 18.46
CA ALA A 1 4.06 10.90 17.30
C ALA A 1 3.73 11.78 16.10
N GLU A 2 4.73 12.45 15.55
CA GLU A 2 4.60 13.30 14.38
C GLU A 2 4.31 12.41 13.15
N ALA A 3 3.46 12.89 12.25
CA ALA A 3 3.18 12.18 11.01
C ALA A 3 4.49 12.07 10.20
N GLY A 4 4.86 10.85 9.81
CA GLY A 4 6.05 10.59 9.00
C GLY A 4 7.34 10.31 9.79
N ASP A 5 7.29 9.96 11.08
CA ASP A 5 8.49 9.51 11.80
C ASP A 5 9.11 8.28 11.09
N PRO A 6 10.31 8.43 10.48
CA PRO A 6 10.95 7.35 9.74
C PRO A 6 11.32 6.17 10.64
N GLY A 7 11.55 6.41 11.94
CA GLY A 7 11.78 5.35 12.93
C GLY A 7 10.54 4.50 13.16
N ALA A 8 9.36 5.12 13.24
CA ALA A 8 8.10 4.41 13.40
C ALA A 8 7.74 3.59 12.14
N LEU A 9 7.96 4.15 10.94
CA LEU A 9 7.72 3.45 9.68
C LEU A 9 8.68 2.27 9.49
N GLY A 10 9.96 2.42 9.84
CA GLY A 10 10.94 1.35 9.80
C GLY A 10 10.60 0.19 10.75
N ALA A 11 10.18 0.49 11.97
CA ALA A 11 9.74 -0.52 12.94
C ALA A 11 8.51 -1.30 12.44
N LEU A 12 7.54 -0.61 11.82
CA LEU A 12 6.35 -1.22 11.24
C LEU A 12 6.67 -2.08 10.01
N ALA A 13 7.59 -1.63 9.15
CA ALA A 13 8.03 -2.41 7.99
C ALA A 13 8.66 -3.75 8.42
N GLY A 14 9.36 -3.78 9.56
CA GLY A 14 9.87 -5.00 10.17
C GLY A 14 8.79 -5.98 10.66
N ARG A 15 7.51 -5.60 10.67
CA ARG A 15 6.36 -6.45 11.02
C ARG A 15 5.56 -6.91 9.80
N PHE A 16 5.93 -6.50 8.58
CA PHE A 16 5.26 -6.93 7.36
C PHE A 16 5.49 -8.40 7.02
N GLY A 17 6.48 -9.05 7.64
CA GLY A 17 6.76 -10.49 7.50
C GLY A 17 6.40 -11.31 8.73
N ASP A 18 5.61 -10.77 9.66
CA ASP A 18 5.24 -11.47 10.89
C ASP A 18 4.42 -12.73 10.58
N ALA A 19 4.54 -13.77 11.43
CA ALA A 19 3.79 -15.01 11.26
C ALA A 19 2.27 -14.78 11.40
N ASP A 20 1.86 -13.84 12.28
CA ASP A 20 0.46 -13.53 12.50
C ASP A 20 -0.06 -12.54 11.43
N ARG A 21 -1.06 -12.99 10.66
CA ARG A 21 -1.71 -12.15 9.63
C ARG A 21 -2.28 -10.85 10.21
N SER A 22 -2.76 -10.86 11.44
CA SER A 22 -3.38 -9.71 12.11
C SER A 22 -2.31 -8.67 12.43
N VAL A 23 -1.12 -9.11 12.85
CA VAL A 23 0.05 -8.25 13.07
C VAL A 23 0.51 -7.63 11.75
N ARG A 24 0.61 -8.44 10.69
CA ARG A 24 0.94 -7.93 9.34
C ARG A 24 -0.07 -6.87 8.89
N GLN A 25 -1.38 -7.15 8.98
CA GLN A 25 -2.44 -6.21 8.61
C GLN A 25 -2.36 -4.91 9.41
N ALA A 26 -2.24 -5.00 10.74
CA ALA A 26 -2.16 -3.85 11.62
C ALA A 26 -0.93 -2.98 11.31
N ALA A 27 0.22 -3.61 11.04
CA ALA A 27 1.44 -2.92 10.67
C ALA A 27 1.27 -2.13 9.37
N VAL A 28 0.77 -2.77 8.31
CA VAL A 28 0.53 -2.14 7.00
C VAL A 28 -0.47 -0.99 7.12
N TRP A 29 -1.53 -1.19 7.92
CA TRP A 29 -2.54 -0.17 8.16
C TRP A 29 -1.97 1.05 8.89
N ALA A 30 -1.19 0.82 9.94
CA ALA A 30 -0.50 1.87 10.68
C ALA A 30 0.49 2.62 9.79
N SER A 31 1.27 1.91 8.97
CA SER A 31 2.18 2.51 8.00
C SER A 31 1.44 3.40 7.02
N GLY A 32 0.32 2.96 6.45
CA GLY A 32 -0.48 3.79 5.54
C GLY A 32 -1.09 5.05 6.17
N ARG A 33 -1.27 5.06 7.51
CA ARG A 33 -1.73 6.23 8.26
C ARG A 33 -0.62 7.19 8.64
N LEU A 34 0.55 6.66 8.99
CA LEU A 34 1.70 7.44 9.44
C LEU A 34 2.53 7.97 8.27
N ALA A 35 2.54 7.27 7.14
CA ALA A 35 3.35 7.63 5.99
C ALA A 35 2.82 8.88 5.30
N THR A 36 3.77 9.72 4.90
CA THR A 36 3.49 10.95 4.18
C THR A 36 3.26 10.66 2.70
N ARG A 37 2.29 11.36 2.11
CA ARG A 37 2.01 11.25 0.67
C ARG A 37 3.22 11.72 -0.14
N GLY A 38 3.63 10.92 -1.11
CA GLY A 38 4.81 11.16 -1.94
C GLY A 38 6.10 10.57 -1.37
N ASP A 39 6.07 9.91 -0.20
CA ASP A 39 7.22 9.18 0.30
C ASP A 39 7.42 7.88 -0.48
N GLY A 40 8.36 7.90 -1.41
CA GLY A 40 8.75 6.73 -2.20
C GLY A 40 9.27 5.57 -1.35
N SER A 41 9.84 5.84 -0.18
CA SER A 41 10.35 4.81 0.73
C SER A 41 9.19 3.99 1.32
N SER A 42 8.12 4.68 1.73
CA SER A 42 6.89 4.05 2.20
C SER A 42 6.21 3.22 1.10
N VAL A 43 6.16 3.72 -0.14
CA VAL A 43 5.61 2.95 -1.27
C VAL A 43 6.42 1.68 -1.52
N ALA A 44 7.75 1.78 -1.51
CA ALA A 44 8.65 0.64 -1.70
C ALA A 44 8.48 -0.41 -0.60
N ALA A 45 8.34 0.01 0.66
CA ALA A 45 8.13 -0.89 1.80
C ALA A 45 6.77 -1.62 1.74
N LEU A 46 5.72 -0.98 1.21
CA LEU A 46 4.39 -1.57 1.08
C LEU A 46 4.25 -2.53 -0.10
N ARG A 47 5.14 -2.45 -1.10
CA ARG A 47 5.13 -3.30 -2.30
C ARG A 47 5.07 -4.81 -2.01
N PRO A 48 5.89 -5.41 -1.12
CA PRO A 48 5.79 -6.83 -0.81
C PRO A 48 4.42 -7.22 -0.21
N CYS A 49 3.80 -6.34 0.56
CA CYS A 49 2.50 -6.60 1.19
C CYS A 49 1.36 -6.71 0.18
N LEU A 50 1.51 -6.14 -1.02
CA LEU A 50 0.54 -6.32 -2.10
C LEU A 50 0.50 -7.77 -2.59
N SER A 51 1.56 -8.55 -2.40
CA SER A 51 1.64 -9.97 -2.81
C SER A 51 1.57 -10.91 -1.61
N ASP A 52 1.07 -10.45 -0.45
CA ASP A 52 0.92 -11.31 0.73
C ASP A 52 -0.06 -12.46 0.45
N THR A 53 0.17 -13.60 1.08
CA THR A 53 -0.73 -14.76 1.03
C THR A 53 -2.14 -14.45 1.53
N ASP A 54 -2.27 -13.56 2.52
CA ASP A 54 -3.53 -13.17 3.12
C ASP A 54 -4.20 -12.03 2.33
N GLN A 55 -5.45 -12.25 1.94
CA GLN A 55 -6.22 -11.28 1.16
C GLN A 55 -6.46 -9.96 1.91
N GLY A 56 -6.59 -10.00 3.24
CA GLY A 56 -6.80 -8.81 4.04
C GLY A 56 -5.54 -7.96 4.11
N VAL A 57 -4.36 -8.57 4.20
CA VAL A 57 -3.08 -7.85 4.08
C VAL A 57 -2.98 -7.17 2.71
N ARG A 58 -3.28 -7.89 1.61
CA ARG A 58 -3.28 -7.31 0.25
C ARG A 58 -4.24 -6.13 0.12
N HIS A 59 -5.44 -6.25 0.69
CA HIS A 59 -6.44 -5.19 0.67
C HIS A 59 -5.98 -3.94 1.45
N VAL A 60 -5.42 -4.12 2.65
CA VAL A 60 -4.89 -3.01 3.46
C VAL A 60 -3.67 -2.38 2.78
N ALA A 61 -2.82 -3.18 2.13
CA ALA A 61 -1.67 -2.68 1.37
C ALA A 61 -2.10 -1.80 0.20
N LEU A 62 -3.11 -2.21 -0.58
CA LEU A 62 -3.69 -1.36 -1.64
C LEU A 62 -4.25 -0.05 -1.09
N TRP A 63 -4.94 -0.10 0.04
CA TRP A 63 -5.44 1.10 0.72
C TRP A 63 -4.30 2.03 1.13
N ALA A 64 -3.25 1.49 1.75
CA ALA A 64 -2.08 2.24 2.18
C ALA A 64 -1.37 2.90 0.98
N VAL A 65 -1.10 2.13 -0.08
CA VAL A 65 -0.53 2.63 -1.34
C VAL A 65 -1.36 3.78 -1.91
N SER A 66 -2.70 3.70 -1.88
CA SER A 66 -3.56 4.78 -2.38
C SER A 66 -3.40 6.12 -1.61
N LYS A 67 -3.02 6.04 -0.33
CA LYS A 67 -2.78 7.17 0.55
C LYS A 67 -1.41 7.76 0.33
N VAL A 68 -0.39 6.90 0.29
CA VAL A 68 1.02 7.30 0.24
C VAL A 68 1.50 7.61 -1.17
N ALA A 69 1.05 6.89 -2.19
CA ALA A 69 1.58 7.06 -3.54
C ALA A 69 1.22 8.43 -4.13
N ALA A 70 2.21 9.05 -4.76
CA ALA A 70 2.02 10.26 -5.54
C ALA A 70 1.18 9.95 -6.80
N ARG A 71 0.51 10.98 -7.33
CA ARG A 71 -0.15 10.85 -8.62
C ARG A 71 0.92 10.69 -9.70
N GLY A 72 0.70 9.77 -10.65
CA GLY A 72 1.68 9.47 -11.68
C GLY A 72 2.88 8.65 -11.21
N ASP A 73 2.88 8.13 -9.98
CA ASP A 73 3.91 7.19 -9.52
C ASP A 73 3.80 5.87 -10.33
N GLU A 74 4.69 5.70 -11.30
CA GLU A 74 4.69 4.53 -12.19
C GLU A 74 4.92 3.22 -11.44
N SER A 75 5.73 3.25 -10.37
CA SER A 75 6.01 2.07 -9.55
C SER A 75 4.75 1.63 -8.81
N ALA A 76 4.04 2.57 -8.19
CA ALA A 76 2.76 2.30 -7.56
C ALA A 76 1.70 1.84 -8.57
N ILE A 77 1.64 2.47 -9.76
CA ILE A 77 0.71 2.07 -10.83
C ILE A 77 0.99 0.64 -11.29
N ALA A 78 2.24 0.27 -11.52
CA ALA A 78 2.61 -1.09 -11.94
C ALA A 78 2.22 -2.12 -10.86
N ALA A 79 2.55 -1.84 -9.59
CA ALA A 79 2.25 -2.74 -8.48
C ALA A 79 0.75 -2.94 -8.26
N VAL A 80 -0.06 -1.87 -8.38
CA VAL A 80 -1.52 -1.95 -8.27
C VAL A 80 -2.14 -2.61 -9.51
N THR A 81 -1.57 -2.41 -10.70
CA THR A 81 -2.04 -3.05 -11.94
C THR A 81 -1.99 -4.57 -11.83
N ALA A 82 -0.93 -5.11 -11.23
CA ALA A 82 -0.81 -6.54 -10.96
C ALA A 82 -1.85 -7.10 -9.95
N ARG A 83 -2.67 -6.24 -9.31
CA ARG A 83 -3.77 -6.64 -8.42
C ARG A 83 -5.15 -6.62 -9.09
N LEU A 84 -5.23 -6.21 -10.35
CA LEU A 84 -6.47 -6.32 -11.13
C LEU A 84 -6.86 -7.78 -11.42
N GLU A 85 -5.89 -8.69 -11.36
CA GLU A 85 -6.07 -10.13 -11.57
C GLU A 85 -5.99 -10.92 -10.24
N ASP A 86 -6.15 -10.24 -9.09
CA ASP A 86 -6.14 -10.92 -7.79
C ASP A 86 -7.30 -11.91 -7.66
N ALA A 87 -7.08 -13.01 -6.95
CA ALA A 87 -8.11 -14.02 -6.69
C ALA A 87 -9.29 -13.43 -5.91
N ASP A 88 -9.04 -12.46 -5.02
CA ASP A 88 -10.08 -11.80 -4.24
C ASP A 88 -10.72 -10.65 -5.03
N GLU A 89 -12.05 -10.66 -5.11
CA GLU A 89 -12.83 -9.63 -5.83
C GLU A 89 -12.77 -8.26 -5.14
N GLY A 90 -12.66 -8.22 -3.81
CA GLY A 90 -12.48 -6.99 -3.04
C GLY A 90 -11.16 -6.30 -3.39
N VAL A 91 -10.08 -7.09 -3.46
CA VAL A 91 -8.74 -6.63 -3.86
C VAL A 91 -8.77 -6.08 -5.30
N ARG A 92 -9.40 -6.79 -6.25
CA ARG A 92 -9.55 -6.34 -7.64
C ARG A 92 -10.28 -4.99 -7.75
N ARG A 93 -11.45 -4.87 -7.12
CA ARG A 93 -12.23 -3.61 -7.13
C ARG A 93 -11.49 -2.46 -6.50
N LEU A 94 -10.75 -2.72 -5.41
CA LEU A 94 -9.95 -1.69 -4.78
C LEU A 94 -8.79 -1.26 -5.70
N ALA A 95 -8.11 -2.22 -6.34
CA ALA A 95 -7.01 -1.94 -7.27
C ALA A 95 -7.48 -1.02 -8.41
N GLU A 96 -8.63 -1.28 -9.02
CA GLU A 96 -9.21 -0.39 -10.04
C GLU A 96 -9.41 1.05 -9.53
N ARG A 97 -10.00 1.18 -8.33
CA ARG A 97 -10.25 2.48 -7.71
C ARG A 97 -8.95 3.23 -7.43
N VAL A 98 -7.92 2.53 -6.95
CA VAL A 98 -6.60 3.10 -6.69
C VAL A 98 -5.94 3.53 -8.00
N LEU A 99 -5.97 2.70 -9.05
CA LEU A 99 -5.43 3.07 -10.37
C LEU A 99 -6.10 4.30 -10.96
N ARG A 100 -7.43 4.40 -10.89
CA ARG A 100 -8.16 5.60 -11.32
C ARG A 100 -7.68 6.85 -10.59
N ARG A 101 -7.40 6.75 -9.28
CA ARG A 101 -6.86 7.87 -8.47
C ARG A 101 -5.43 8.24 -8.84
N LEU A 102 -4.57 7.25 -9.09
CA LEU A 102 -3.16 7.47 -9.44
C LEU A 102 -2.99 7.99 -10.86
N ARG A 103 -3.81 7.50 -11.81
CA ARG A 103 -3.80 7.90 -13.23
C ARG A 103 -4.61 9.18 -13.50
N GLY A 104 -5.67 9.43 -12.75
CA GLY A 104 -6.58 10.58 -12.94
C GLY A 104 -6.00 11.97 -12.62
N GLY A 105 -4.68 12.08 -12.43
CA GLY A 105 -3.97 13.34 -12.28
C GLY A 105 -3.46 13.96 -13.59
N ARG A 106 -3.55 13.24 -14.71
CA ARG A 106 -3.18 13.78 -16.02
C ARG A 106 -4.36 14.58 -16.58
N ARG A 107 -4.62 15.75 -16.01
CA ARG A 107 -5.30 16.81 -16.76
C ARG A 107 -4.29 17.36 -17.78
N PRO A 108 -4.64 17.50 -19.07
CA PRO A 108 -3.87 18.34 -19.97
C PRO A 108 -3.80 19.78 -19.47
#